data_AF-A0A0Q4TSD9-F1
#
_entry.id   AF-A0A0Q4TSD9-F1
#
_cell.length_a   1.000
_cell.length_b   1.000
_cell.length_c   1.000
_cell.angle_alpha   90.00
_cell.angle_beta   90.00
_cell.angle_gamma   90.00
#
_symmetry.space_group_name_H-M   'P 1'
#
loop_
_entity.id
_entity.type
_entity.pdbx_description
1 polymer ?
#
loop_
_entity_poly.entity_id
_entity_poly.type
_entity_poly.pdbx_seq_one_letter_code
_entity_poly.pdbx_strand_id
1 'polypeptide(L)'
;MTDHRGLGQGDIASGAAAAEPRIALTATPFVTAIALSPIITMGLVVVTMRRALELAIPGRTGVDAGDLGVVQIASLVLWIGTVVLAWLDHRTLRDRGVDRPFPWGWSIIGPLVYLIGRSVVVRRRAGGSAAPLWLYLGLTVLGFAVAMIVVVSSGVPTP
;
A
#
# COMPACT_ATOMS: atom_id res chain seq x y z
N MET A 1 27.43 -44.98 34.37
CA MET A 1 26.85 -43.71 34.84
C MET A 1 26.90 -42.77 33.66
N THR A 2 25.77 -42.62 32.98
CA THR A 2 25.63 -41.95 31.69
C THR A 2 25.50 -40.45 31.89
N ASP A 3 26.44 -39.68 31.33
CA ASP A 3 26.32 -38.23 31.28
C ASP A 3 25.72 -37.82 29.93
N HIS A 4 24.45 -37.46 29.97
CA HIS A 4 23.69 -36.89 28.86
C HIS A 4 22.98 -35.67 29.41
N ARG A 5 23.53 -34.46 29.23
CA ARG A 5 22.78 -33.17 29.20
C ARG A 5 23.78 -32.00 29.21
N GLY A 6 24.09 -31.47 28.03
CA GLY A 6 24.86 -30.23 27.94
C GLY A 6 24.87 -29.57 26.55
N LEU A 7 24.09 -30.05 25.59
CA LEU A 7 24.00 -29.47 24.26
C LEU A 7 22.58 -28.95 24.04
N GLY A 8 22.39 -27.63 23.95
CA GLY A 8 21.16 -27.08 23.36
C GLY A 8 20.47 -25.90 24.03
N GLN A 9 21.17 -25.02 24.77
CA GLN A 9 20.53 -23.78 25.28
C GLN A 9 21.25 -22.47 24.88
N GLY A 10 22.48 -22.53 24.36
CA GLY A 10 23.30 -21.35 24.06
C GLY A 10 23.03 -20.66 22.70
N ASP A 11 22.50 -21.38 21.71
CA ASP A 11 22.46 -20.86 20.32
C ASP A 11 21.11 -20.27 19.90
N ILE A 12 20.04 -20.59 20.62
CA ILE A 12 18.67 -20.13 20.29
C ILE A 12 18.34 -18.73 20.84
N ALA A 13 19.03 -18.28 21.90
CA ALA A 13 18.84 -16.93 22.46
C ALA A 13 19.61 -15.84 21.69
N SER A 14 20.76 -16.19 21.11
CA SER A 14 21.65 -15.28 20.37
C SER A 14 21.10 -14.89 19.00
N GLY A 15 20.28 -15.77 18.38
CA GLY A 15 19.69 -15.54 17.06
C GLY A 15 18.45 -14.66 17.04
N ALA A 16 17.68 -14.61 18.15
CA ALA A 16 16.42 -13.88 18.22
C ALA A 16 16.63 -12.36 18.41
N ALA A 17 17.55 -11.95 19.30
CA ALA A 17 17.82 -10.54 19.58
C ALA A 17 18.49 -9.78 18.42
N ALA A 18 19.22 -10.48 17.54
CA ALA A 18 19.90 -9.87 16.39
C ALA A 18 18.98 -9.65 15.15
N ALA A 19 17.75 -10.19 15.16
CA ALA A 19 16.81 -10.05 14.06
C ALA A 19 15.96 -8.77 14.13
N GLU A 20 15.73 -8.24 15.34
CA GLU A 20 14.84 -7.10 15.61
C GLU A 20 15.26 -5.73 15.01
N PRO A 21 16.55 -5.36 14.88
CA PRO A 21 16.93 -4.05 14.36
C PRO A 21 16.57 -3.84 12.87
N ARG A 22 16.59 -4.92 12.07
CA ARG A 22 16.41 -4.84 10.60
C ARG A 22 14.96 -4.62 10.18
N ILE A 23 14.01 -5.22 10.91
CA ILE A 23 12.58 -5.08 10.62
C ILE A 23 12.11 -3.65 10.94
N ALA A 24 12.54 -3.11 12.09
CA ALA A 24 12.20 -1.76 12.52
C ALA A 24 12.75 -0.65 11.60
N LEU A 25 13.95 -0.84 11.03
CA LEU A 25 14.56 0.14 10.11
C LEU A 25 13.79 0.28 8.79
N THR A 26 13.10 -0.78 8.34
CA THR A 26 12.61 -0.89 6.96
C THR A 26 11.08 -0.76 6.85
N ALA A 27 10.36 -1.13 7.92
CA ALA A 27 8.95 -0.84 8.11
C ALA A 27 8.76 0.56 8.71
N THR A 28 8.49 1.55 7.87
CA THR A 28 8.01 2.85 8.35
C THR A 28 6.48 2.80 8.43
N PRO A 29 5.85 3.54 9.36
CA PRO A 29 4.39 3.63 9.38
C PRO A 29 3.85 4.23 8.07
N PHE A 30 4.61 5.14 7.46
CA PHE A 30 4.24 5.82 6.23
C PHE A 30 4.20 4.90 5.00
N VAL A 31 5.19 4.02 4.82
CA VAL A 31 5.15 3.06 3.71
C VAL A 31 4.01 2.06 3.86
N THR A 32 3.70 1.66 5.08
CA THR A 32 2.57 0.76 5.36
C THR A 32 1.25 1.47 5.07
N ALA A 33 1.11 2.74 5.43
CA ALA A 33 -0.05 3.55 5.07
C ALA A 33 -0.22 3.66 3.55
N ILE A 34 0.86 3.90 2.80
CA ILE A 34 0.82 3.86 1.31
C ILE A 34 0.43 2.48 0.81
N ALA A 35 0.97 1.41 1.40
CA ALA A 35 0.66 0.04 1.01
C ALA A 35 -0.81 -0.34 1.23
N LEU A 36 -1.47 0.27 2.21
CA LEU A 36 -2.89 0.09 2.50
C LEU A 36 -3.81 1.02 1.68
N SER A 37 -3.26 2.00 0.98
CA SER A 37 -4.05 2.92 0.14
C SER A 37 -5.01 2.24 -0.85
N PRO A 38 -4.72 1.05 -1.44
CA PRO A 38 -5.68 0.40 -2.32
C PRO A 38 -7.01 0.08 -1.65
N ILE A 39 -7.04 -0.13 -0.33
CA ILE A 39 -8.30 -0.37 0.42
C ILE A 39 -9.17 0.89 0.38
N ILE A 40 -8.57 2.05 0.62
CA ILE A 40 -9.28 3.34 0.61
C ILE A 40 -9.76 3.65 -0.81
N THR A 41 -8.89 3.47 -1.81
CA THR A 41 -9.25 3.61 -3.22
C THR A 41 -10.39 2.67 -3.60
N MET A 42 -10.37 1.41 -3.15
CA MET A 42 -11.42 0.44 -3.45
C MET A 42 -12.75 0.84 -2.82
N GLY A 43 -12.75 1.31 -1.57
CA GLY A 43 -13.93 1.85 -0.92
C GLY A 43 -14.52 3.02 -1.71
N LEU A 44 -13.67 3.94 -2.18
CA LEU A 44 -14.08 5.05 -3.03
C LEU A 44 -14.67 4.56 -4.36
N VAL A 45 -14.03 3.59 -5.02
CA VAL A 45 -14.51 2.98 -6.27
C VAL A 45 -15.89 2.36 -6.07
N VAL A 46 -16.10 1.58 -5.01
CA VAL A 46 -17.41 0.98 -4.70
C VAL A 46 -18.48 2.05 -4.50
N VAL A 47 -18.17 3.13 -3.77
CA VAL A 47 -19.10 4.26 -3.58
C VAL A 47 -19.43 4.92 -4.92
N THR A 48 -18.44 5.17 -5.77
CA THR A 48 -18.64 5.78 -7.09
C THR A 48 -19.47 4.90 -8.02
N MET A 49 -19.18 3.59 -8.04
CA MET A 49 -19.89 2.64 -8.88
C MET A 49 -21.35 2.50 -8.45
N ARG A 50 -21.62 2.43 -7.14
CA ARG A 50 -23.00 2.39 -6.63
C ARG A 50 -23.78 3.64 -7.04
N ARG A 51 -23.19 4.82 -6.91
CA ARG A 51 -23.81 6.08 -7.36
C ARG A 51 -24.04 6.09 -8.87
N ALA A 52 -23.09 5.60 -9.66
CA ALA A 52 -23.25 5.48 -11.11
C ALA A 52 -24.42 4.57 -11.51
N LEU A 53 -24.62 3.46 -10.80
CA LEU A 53 -25.75 2.55 -11.01
C LEU A 53 -27.10 3.17 -10.61
N GLU A 54 -27.16 3.89 -9.48
CA GLU A 54 -28.36 4.62 -9.05
C GLU A 54 -28.80 5.69 -10.08
N LEU A 55 -27.84 6.25 -10.81
CA LEU A 55 -28.05 7.21 -11.90
C LEU A 55 -28.43 6.55 -13.24
N ALA A 56 -28.11 5.27 -13.43
CA ALA A 56 -28.47 4.52 -14.63
C ALA A 56 -29.95 4.08 -14.66
N ILE A 57 -30.70 4.27 -13.56
CA ILE A 57 -32.12 3.97 -13.48
C ILE A 57 -32.91 4.92 -14.41
N PRO A 58 -33.75 4.40 -15.33
CA PRO A 58 -34.54 5.22 -16.25
C PRO A 58 -35.37 6.27 -15.51
N GLY A 59 -35.19 7.55 -15.84
CA GLY A 59 -35.90 8.69 -15.23
C GLY A 59 -35.02 9.60 -14.35
N ARG A 60 -33.78 9.22 -14.07
CA ARG A 60 -32.81 10.05 -13.31
C ARG A 60 -31.74 10.62 -14.24
N THR A 61 -32.03 11.72 -14.93
CA THR A 61 -31.16 12.27 -15.99
C THR A 61 -30.14 13.31 -15.51
N GLY A 62 -29.94 13.47 -14.21
CA GLY A 62 -29.03 14.46 -13.64
C GLY A 62 -27.92 13.80 -12.83
N VAL A 63 -26.67 13.92 -13.29
CA VAL A 63 -25.52 13.79 -12.39
C VAL A 63 -25.40 15.13 -11.67
N ASP A 64 -25.73 15.17 -10.38
CA ASP A 64 -25.56 16.39 -9.59
C ASP A 64 -24.07 16.79 -9.61
N ALA A 65 -23.76 18.01 -10.04
CA ALA A 65 -22.39 18.51 -10.10
C ALA A 65 -21.67 18.41 -8.73
N GLY A 66 -22.43 18.44 -7.64
CA GLY A 66 -21.94 18.21 -6.28
C GLY A 66 -21.40 16.80 -6.06
N ASP A 67 -22.02 15.77 -6.64
CA ASP A 67 -21.62 14.38 -6.46
C ASP A 67 -20.29 14.05 -7.17
N LEU A 68 -20.11 14.57 -8.39
CA LEU A 68 -18.81 14.50 -9.07
C LEU A 68 -17.76 15.31 -8.32
N GLY A 69 -18.11 16.50 -7.82
CA GLY A 69 -17.21 17.35 -7.05
C GLY A 69 -16.63 16.64 -5.82
N VAL A 70 -17.48 15.97 -5.03
CA VAL A 70 -17.06 15.25 -3.82
C VAL A 70 -16.08 14.11 -4.14
N VAL A 71 -16.36 13.32 -5.18
CA VAL A 71 -15.48 12.21 -5.59
C VAL A 71 -14.13 12.72 -6.09
N GLN A 72 -14.12 13.78 -6.90
CA GLN A 72 -12.89 14.37 -7.40
C GLN A 72 -12.05 14.97 -6.27
N ILE A 73 -12.68 15.67 -5.32
CA ILE A 73 -12.00 16.21 -4.13
C ILE A 73 -11.43 15.07 -3.27
N ALA A 74 -12.21 14.02 -3.00
CA ALA A 74 -11.75 12.87 -2.23
C ALA A 74 -10.54 12.18 -2.90
N SER A 75 -10.60 12.00 -4.22
CA SER A 75 -9.52 11.42 -5.02
C SER A 75 -8.26 12.29 -4.97
N LEU A 76 -8.42 13.61 -5.09
CA LEU A 76 -7.33 14.57 -5.01
C LEU A 76 -6.67 14.56 -3.62
N VAL A 77 -7.47 14.55 -2.54
CA VAL A 77 -6.98 14.48 -1.17
C VAL A 77 -6.22 13.17 -0.94
N LEU A 78 -6.72 12.03 -1.43
CA LEU A 78 -6.05 10.74 -1.33
C LEU A 78 -4.71 10.75 -2.08
N TRP A 79 -4.68 11.35 -3.27
CA TRP A 79 -3.47 11.49 -4.07
C TRP A 79 -2.43 12.36 -3.37
N ILE A 80 -2.81 13.56 -2.90
CA ILE A 80 -1.93 14.44 -2.13
C ILE A 80 -1.44 13.73 -0.87
N GLY A 81 -2.33 13.08 -0.12
CA GLY A 81 -1.98 12.32 1.08
C GLY A 81 -0.94 11.24 0.82
N THR A 82 -1.06 10.52 -0.30
CA THR A 82 -0.08 9.50 -0.71
C THR A 82 1.30 10.11 -1.00
N VAL A 83 1.34 11.26 -1.69
CA VAL A 83 2.59 11.98 -1.96
C VAL A 83 3.22 12.49 -0.67
N VAL A 84 2.43 13.02 0.26
CA VAL A 84 2.92 13.47 1.59
C VAL A 84 3.48 12.30 2.39
N LEU A 85 2.80 11.15 2.39
CA LEU A 85 3.31 9.93 3.04
C LEU A 85 4.64 9.48 2.43
N ALA A 86 4.80 9.55 1.10
CA ALA A 86 6.05 9.20 0.44
C ALA A 86 7.18 10.17 0.80
N TRP A 87 6.87 11.45 0.96
CA TRP A 87 7.83 12.45 1.44
C TRP A 87 8.24 12.18 2.91
N LEU A 88 7.29 11.88 3.79
CA LEU A 88 7.56 11.53 5.20
C LEU A 88 8.39 10.25 5.33
N ASP A 89 8.07 9.23 4.53
CA ASP A 89 8.87 8.01 4.46
C ASP A 89 10.31 8.30 4.02
N HIS A 90 10.46 9.08 2.93
CA HIS A 90 11.77 9.45 2.41
C HIS A 90 12.62 10.19 3.46
N ARG A 91 12.03 11.12 4.21
CA ARG A 91 12.70 11.82 5.31
C ARG A 91 13.11 10.83 6.41
N THR A 92 12.20 9.96 6.82
CA THR A 92 12.46 8.93 7.84
C THR A 92 13.60 7.99 7.45
N LEU A 93 13.69 7.60 6.17
CA LEU A 93 14.79 6.78 5.68
C LEU A 93 16.13 7.52 5.74
N ARG A 94 16.16 8.81 5.44
CA ARG A 94 17.36 9.65 5.59
C ARG A 94 17.79 9.73 7.06
N ASP A 95 16.84 9.98 7.95
CA ASP A 95 17.10 10.09 9.39
C ASP A 95 17.62 8.75 9.97
N ARG A 96 17.24 7.62 9.37
CA ARG A 96 17.73 6.27 9.68
C ARG A 96 19.07 5.90 9.02
N GLY A 97 19.73 6.84 8.33
CA GLY A 97 21.05 6.63 7.74
C GLY A 97 21.05 5.93 6.37
N VAL A 98 19.90 5.85 5.68
CA VAL A 98 19.87 5.36 4.30
C VAL A 98 20.46 6.44 3.38
N ASP A 99 21.71 6.24 2.96
CA ASP A 99 22.36 7.12 1.99
C ASP A 99 21.56 7.15 0.68
N ARG A 100 21.15 8.36 0.26
CA ARG A 100 20.40 8.65 -0.98
C ARG A 100 19.16 7.77 -1.19
N PRO A 101 18.10 7.89 -0.35
CA PRO A 101 16.89 7.10 -0.54
C PRO A 101 16.22 7.42 -1.88
N PHE A 102 15.35 6.51 -2.32
CA PHE A 102 14.62 6.69 -3.58
C PHE A 102 13.82 8.01 -3.56
N PRO A 103 13.82 8.81 -4.65
CA PRO A 103 13.14 10.11 -4.66
C PRO A 103 11.63 9.96 -4.44
N TRP A 104 11.07 10.74 -3.51
CA TRP A 104 9.64 10.72 -3.20
C TRP A 104 8.77 11.19 -4.37
N GLY A 105 9.29 12.05 -5.26
CA GLY A 105 8.55 12.61 -6.40
C GLY A 105 8.01 11.56 -7.38
N TRP A 106 8.58 10.35 -7.40
CA TRP A 106 8.04 9.24 -8.19
C TRP A 106 6.66 8.77 -7.73
N SER A 107 6.24 9.09 -6.50
CA SER A 107 4.89 8.82 -6.00
C SER A 107 3.79 9.61 -6.73
N ILE A 108 4.15 10.75 -7.35
CA ILE A 108 3.25 11.57 -8.17
C ILE A 108 2.76 10.77 -9.38
N ILE A 109 3.66 10.01 -10.01
CA ILE A 109 3.33 9.11 -11.12
C ILE A 109 2.51 7.93 -10.61
N GLY A 110 2.89 7.38 -9.47
CA GLY A 110 2.05 6.44 -8.76
C GLY A 110 2.72 5.79 -7.55
N PRO A 111 1.93 5.37 -6.54
CA PRO A 111 2.46 4.72 -5.33
C PRO A 111 3.23 3.44 -5.64
N LEU A 112 2.83 2.67 -6.65
CA LEU A 112 3.52 1.44 -7.05
C LEU A 112 4.96 1.70 -7.49
N VAL A 113 5.19 2.72 -8.32
CA VAL A 113 6.54 3.09 -8.81
C VAL A 113 7.45 3.43 -7.63
N TYR A 114 6.92 4.22 -6.69
CA TYR A 114 7.62 4.56 -5.47
C TYR A 114 7.95 3.34 -4.59
N LEU A 115 6.98 2.45 -4.36
CA LEU A 115 7.18 1.23 -3.57
C LEU A 115 8.22 0.30 -4.18
N ILE A 116 8.24 0.14 -5.51
CA ILE A 116 9.26 -0.63 -6.24
C ILE A 116 10.64 0.00 -6.02
N GLY A 117 10.80 1.29 -6.34
CA GLY A 117 12.09 1.98 -6.23
C GLY A 117 12.65 1.96 -4.80
N ARG A 118 11.80 2.25 -3.82
CA ARG A 118 12.13 2.16 -2.38
C ARG A 118 12.57 0.76 -1.99
N SER A 119 11.80 -0.26 -2.33
CA SER A 119 12.11 -1.65 -1.94
C SER A 119 13.46 -2.11 -2.49
N VAL A 120 13.81 -1.74 -3.73
CA VAL A 120 15.11 -2.05 -4.32
C VAL A 120 16.24 -1.33 -3.58
N VAL A 121 16.10 -0.04 -3.31
CA VAL A 121 17.12 0.75 -2.59
C VAL A 121 17.33 0.22 -1.18
N VAL A 122 16.26 -0.01 -0.43
CA VAL A 122 16.31 -0.47 0.96
C VAL A 122 16.83 -1.91 1.03
N ARG A 123 16.43 -2.79 0.11
CA ARG A 123 16.95 -4.17 0.06
C ARG A 123 18.45 -4.19 -0.24
N ARG A 124 18.92 -3.34 -1.15
CA ARG A 124 20.34 -3.26 -1.53
C ARG A 124 21.22 -2.65 -0.44
N ARG A 125 20.72 -1.68 0.33
CA ARG A 125 21.54 -0.92 1.29
C ARG A 125 21.36 -1.32 2.75
N ALA A 126 20.16 -1.76 3.13
CA ALA A 126 19.79 -2.03 4.53
C ALA A 126 19.24 -3.45 4.74
N GLY A 127 19.25 -4.31 3.71
CA GLY A 127 18.73 -5.67 3.80
C GLY A 127 17.21 -5.75 4.05
N GLY A 128 16.45 -4.74 3.65
CA GLY A 128 15.01 -4.66 3.93
C GLY A 128 14.10 -5.53 3.11
N SER A 129 12.83 -5.57 3.53
CA SER A 129 11.80 -6.39 2.93
C SER A 129 11.02 -5.67 1.83
N ALA A 130 10.49 -6.45 0.88
CA ALA A 130 9.50 -5.99 -0.10
C ALA A 130 8.06 -6.21 0.40
N ALA A 131 7.86 -6.43 1.71
CA ALA A 131 6.54 -6.77 2.26
C ALA A 131 5.47 -5.70 1.98
N PRO A 132 5.73 -4.38 2.16
CA PRO A 132 4.75 -3.34 1.82
C PRO A 132 4.40 -3.30 0.32
N LEU A 133 5.35 -3.66 -0.56
CA LEU A 133 5.11 -3.74 -2.00
C LEU A 133 4.18 -4.90 -2.33
N TRP A 134 4.45 -6.08 -1.77
CA TRP A 134 3.60 -7.26 -1.99
C TRP A 134 2.20 -7.08 -1.41
N LEU A 135 2.10 -6.41 -0.25
CA LEU A 135 0.82 -6.04 0.34
C LEU A 135 0.02 -5.12 -0.60
N TYR A 136 0.64 -4.03 -1.07
CA TYR A 136 0.01 -3.11 -2.02
C TYR A 136 -0.46 -3.85 -3.28
N LEU A 137 0.40 -4.69 -3.86
CA LEU A 137 0.09 -5.43 -5.07
C LEU A 137 -1.05 -6.42 -4.86
N GLY A 138 -1.00 -7.19 -3.76
CA GLY A 138 -2.04 -8.15 -3.40
C GLY A 138 -3.39 -7.48 -3.20
N LEU A 139 -3.44 -6.35 -2.48
CA LEU A 139 -4.67 -5.58 -2.26
C LEU A 139 -5.20 -4.97 -3.56
N THR A 140 -4.31 -4.47 -4.42
CA THR A 140 -4.69 -3.90 -5.71
C THR A 140 -5.30 -4.98 -6.61
N VAL A 141 -4.62 -6.12 -6.77
CA VAL A 141 -5.10 -7.25 -7.59
C VAL A 141 -6.40 -7.82 -7.04
N LEU A 142 -6.49 -8.04 -5.72
CA LEU A 142 -7.70 -8.54 -5.08
C LEU A 142 -8.88 -7.58 -5.30
N GLY A 143 -8.65 -6.28 -5.11
CA GLY A 143 -9.66 -5.26 -5.33
C GLY A 143 -10.15 -5.22 -6.78
N PHE A 144 -9.25 -5.27 -7.75
CA PHE A 144 -9.61 -5.37 -9.16
C PHE A 144 -10.42 -6.64 -9.46
N ALA A 145 -10.02 -7.79 -8.91
CA ALA A 145 -10.75 -9.04 -9.09
C ALA A 145 -12.18 -8.94 -8.53
N VAL A 146 -12.34 -8.39 -7.32
CA VAL A 146 -13.67 -8.17 -6.71
C VAL A 146 -14.51 -7.22 -7.57
N ALA A 147 -13.94 -6.09 -8.02
CA ALA A 147 -14.65 -5.15 -8.87
C ALA A 147 -15.11 -5.80 -10.19
N MET A 148 -14.26 -6.59 -10.85
CA MET A 148 -14.62 -7.31 -12.07
C MET A 148 -15.73 -8.34 -11.84
N ILE A 149 -15.67 -9.09 -10.74
CA ILE A 149 -16.73 -10.06 -10.39
C ILE A 149 -18.07 -9.34 -10.18
N VAL A 150 -18.07 -8.20 -9.49
CA VAL A 150 -19.29 -7.40 -9.26
C VAL A 150 -19.85 -6.89 -10.59
N VAL A 151 -19.01 -6.38 -11.48
CA VAL A 151 -19.45 -5.90 -12.81
C VAL A 151 -20.06 -7.05 -13.62
N VAL A 152 -19.35 -8.17 -13.75
CA VAL A 152 -19.81 -9.33 -14.53
C VAL A 152 -21.12 -9.92 -13.95
N SER A 153 -21.24 -10.00 -12.62
CA SER A 153 -22.46 -10.52 -11.97
C SER A 153 -23.64 -9.55 -12.00
N SER A 154 -23.40 -8.25 -12.19
CA SER A 154 -24.47 -7.23 -12.24
C SER A 154 -25.29 -7.23 -13.53
N GLY A 155 -24.90 -8.01 -14.55
CA GLY A 155 -25.58 -8.04 -15.85
C GLY A 155 -25.39 -6.77 -16.70
N VAL A 156 -24.52 -5.85 -16.25
CA VAL A 156 -24.10 -4.70 -17.05
C VAL A 156 -23.33 -5.21 -18.26
N PRO A 157 -23.73 -4.86 -19.50
CA PRO A 157 -22.98 -5.24 -20.70
C PRO A 157 -21.54 -4.73 -20.59
N THR A 158 -20.57 -5.63 -20.56
CA THR A 158 -19.17 -5.26 -20.75
C THR A 158 -18.96 -4.89 -22.22
N PRO A 159 -18.36 -3.73 -22.53
CA PRO A 159 -18.06 -3.36 -23.91
C PRO A 159 -17.07 -4.34 -24.56
#